data_AF-A0A1G4VRQ9-F1
#
_entry.id   AF-A0A1G4VRQ9-F1
#
_cell.length_a   1.000
_cell.length_b   1.000
_cell.length_c   1.000
_cell.angle_alpha   90.00
_cell.angle_beta   90.00
_cell.angle_gamma   90.00
#
_symmetry.space_group_name_H-M   'P 1'
#
loop_
_entity.id
_entity.type
_entity.pdbx_description
1 polymer ?
#
loop_
_entity_poly.entity_id
_entity_poly.type
_entity_poly.pdbx_seq_one_letter_code
_entity_poly.pdbx_strand_id
1 'polypeptide(L)'
;MTTDKFAEYVLAEHERLLSKTSTDIARAADRDYLVSGISQADLQAPVTRKFAAVILHRAMQRLTREEDEDWGIAKGFRDIYDCRVCANAVAQVAVKGILPPETNNFFGMTDILTDEKVSETIIRLYNKSQRITKLLEL
;
A
#
# COMPACT_ATOMS: atom_id res chain seq x y z
N MET A 1 10.06 -8.11 -6.01
CA MET A 1 10.86 -7.53 -4.90
C MET A 1 10.44 -8.04 -3.51
N THR A 2 11.24 -7.82 -2.45
CA THR A 2 10.85 -8.15 -1.05
C THR A 2 9.96 -7.06 -0.43
N THR A 3 9.22 -7.39 0.63
CA THR A 3 8.38 -6.43 1.38
C THR A 3 9.21 -5.25 1.90
N ASP A 4 10.40 -5.53 2.42
CA ASP A 4 11.31 -4.50 2.93
C ASP A 4 11.77 -3.53 1.84
N LYS A 5 12.18 -4.07 0.69
CA LYS A 5 12.58 -3.26 -0.47
C LYS A 5 11.42 -2.42 -1.02
N PHE A 6 10.19 -2.92 -0.92
CA PHE A 6 9.01 -2.15 -1.30
C PHE A 6 8.81 -0.91 -0.41
N ALA A 7 8.98 -1.04 0.91
CA ALA A 7 8.92 0.11 1.83
C ALA A 7 10.01 1.14 1.53
N GLU A 8 11.24 0.69 1.29
CA GLU A 8 12.35 1.57 0.87
C GLU A 8 12.06 2.29 -0.44
N TYR A 9 11.42 1.61 -1.39
CA TYR A 9 11.06 2.17 -2.67
C TYR A 9 10.00 3.28 -2.55
N VAL A 10 8.99 3.09 -1.69
CA VAL A 10 8.01 4.14 -1.35
C VAL A 10 8.70 5.39 -0.82
N LEU A 11 9.63 5.24 0.13
CA LEU A 11 10.35 6.37 0.72
C LEU A 11 11.26 7.08 -0.30
N ALA A 12 12.00 6.30 -1.09
CA ALA A 12 12.89 6.84 -2.12
C ALA A 12 12.09 7.65 -3.16
N GLU A 13 10.92 7.14 -3.59
CA GLU A 13 10.08 7.86 -4.53
C GLU A 13 9.45 9.12 -3.92
N HIS A 14 9.07 9.08 -2.65
CA HIS A 14 8.59 10.27 -1.93
C HIS A 14 9.62 11.39 -1.92
N GLU A 15 10.85 11.08 -1.53
CA GLU A 15 11.99 12.01 -1.49
C GLU A 15 12.30 12.56 -2.88
N ARG A 16 12.29 11.70 -3.90
CA ARG A 16 12.48 12.07 -5.30
C ARG A 16 11.43 13.10 -5.74
N LEU A 17 10.15 12.86 -5.43
CA LEU A 17 9.05 13.76 -5.79
C LEU A 17 9.12 15.10 -5.06
N LEU A 18 9.55 15.11 -3.81
CA LEU A 18 9.76 16.34 -3.05
C LEU A 18 11.04 17.08 -3.41
N SER A 19 11.92 16.49 -4.24
CA SER A 19 13.28 16.98 -4.50
C SER A 19 14.03 17.27 -3.19
N LYS A 20 13.82 16.42 -2.18
CA LYS A 20 14.38 16.57 -0.84
C LYS A 20 14.87 15.22 -0.33
N THR A 21 16.06 15.23 0.26
CA THR A 21 16.58 14.08 0.99
C THR A 21 16.28 14.27 2.47
N SER A 22 15.62 13.28 3.07
CA SER A 22 15.42 13.23 4.53
C SER A 22 16.76 12.98 5.21
N THR A 23 16.92 13.44 6.46
CA THR A 23 18.06 12.97 7.27
C THR A 23 17.93 11.48 7.53
N ASP A 24 19.05 10.78 7.75
CA ASP A 24 19.04 9.34 8.04
C ASP A 24 18.10 8.99 9.20
N ILE A 25 18.04 9.84 10.23
CA ILE A 25 17.17 9.68 11.40
C ILE A 25 15.70 9.77 11.00
N ALA A 26 15.31 10.79 10.21
CA ALA A 26 13.92 10.97 9.80
C ALA A 26 13.49 9.85 8.86
N ARG A 27 14.37 9.45 7.93
CA ARG A 27 14.12 8.35 7.00
C ARG A 27 13.94 7.03 7.75
N ALA A 28 14.79 6.73 8.74
CA ALA A 28 14.66 5.53 9.57
C ALA A 28 13.34 5.52 10.35
N ALA A 29 12.94 6.65 10.94
CA ALA A 29 11.67 6.76 11.65
C ALA A 29 10.45 6.54 10.74
N ASP A 30 10.48 7.09 9.52
CA ASP A 30 9.40 6.88 8.55
C ASP A 30 9.36 5.41 8.08
N ARG A 31 10.52 4.81 7.81
CA ARG A 31 10.63 3.39 7.49
C ARG A 31 10.03 2.50 8.58
N ASP A 32 10.45 2.72 9.82
CA ASP A 32 9.96 1.95 10.98
C ASP A 32 8.44 2.08 11.13
N TYR A 33 7.90 3.28 10.87
CA TYR A 33 6.46 3.49 10.84
C TYR A 33 5.79 2.66 9.73
N LEU A 34 6.31 2.70 8.49
CA LEU A 34 5.74 1.97 7.36
C LEU A 34 5.71 0.45 7.60
N VAL A 35 6.77 -0.10 8.18
CA VAL A 35 6.91 -1.56 8.38
C VAL A 35 6.45 -2.08 9.75
N SER A 36 5.99 -1.20 10.63
CA SER A 36 5.60 -1.53 12.00
C SER A 36 4.67 -2.77 12.09
N GLY A 37 4.99 -3.75 12.93
CA GLY A 37 4.16 -4.95 13.09
C GLY A 37 4.19 -5.96 11.93
N ILE A 38 5.00 -5.73 10.88
CA ILE A 38 5.37 -6.76 9.92
C ILE A 38 6.53 -7.55 10.52
N SER A 39 6.45 -8.89 10.50
CA SER A 39 7.50 -9.73 11.07
C SER A 39 8.79 -9.65 10.26
N GLN A 40 9.93 -9.94 10.89
CA GLN A 40 11.20 -9.96 10.17
C GLN A 40 11.20 -10.98 9.01
N ALA A 41 10.53 -12.13 9.18
CA ALA A 41 10.39 -13.13 8.13
C ALA A 41 9.59 -12.58 6.94
N ASP A 42 8.49 -11.88 7.20
CA ASP A 42 7.65 -11.26 6.17
C ASP A 42 8.34 -10.10 5.45
N LEU A 43 9.24 -9.38 6.14
CA LEU A 43 10.06 -8.33 5.53
C LEU A 43 11.03 -8.88 4.49
N GLN A 44 11.60 -10.06 4.74
CA GLN A 44 12.51 -10.75 3.83
C GLN A 44 11.77 -11.53 2.73
N ALA A 45 10.49 -11.81 2.91
CA ALA A 45 9.65 -12.48 1.92
C ALA A 45 9.29 -11.55 0.74
N PRO A 46 8.85 -12.11 -0.41
CA PRO A 46 8.26 -11.33 -1.49
C PRO A 46 7.09 -10.47 -1.01
N VAL A 47 6.97 -9.25 -1.54
CA VAL A 47 5.88 -8.36 -1.16
C VAL A 47 4.54 -8.93 -1.62
N THR A 48 3.66 -9.23 -0.66
CA THR A 48 2.28 -9.63 -0.95
C THR A 48 1.39 -8.41 -1.07
N ARG A 49 0.25 -8.53 -1.75
CA ARG A 49 -0.77 -7.47 -1.85
C ARG A 49 -1.22 -6.96 -0.49
N LYS A 50 -1.38 -7.85 0.51
CA LYS A 50 -1.68 -7.47 1.90
C LYS A 50 -0.62 -6.54 2.50
N PHE A 51 0.66 -6.90 2.43
CA PHE A 51 1.71 -6.07 3.01
C PHE A 51 1.96 -4.79 2.21
N ALA A 52 1.82 -4.84 0.88
CA ALA A 52 1.80 -3.64 0.05
C ALA A 52 0.68 -2.69 0.52
N ALA A 53 -0.54 -3.18 0.73
CA ALA A 53 -1.66 -2.37 1.20
C ALA A 53 -1.37 -1.71 2.56
N VAL A 54 -0.81 -2.46 3.52
CA VAL A 54 -0.41 -1.93 4.84
C VAL A 54 0.62 -0.80 4.72
N ILE A 55 1.67 -1.02 3.92
CA ILE A 55 2.74 -0.04 3.72
C ILE A 55 2.19 1.22 3.02
N LEU A 56 1.40 1.05 1.96
CA LEU A 56 0.79 2.14 1.20
C LEU A 56 -0.19 2.95 2.04
N HIS A 57 -1.01 2.30 2.85
CA HIS A 57 -1.93 2.98 3.76
C HIS A 57 -1.19 3.84 4.79
N ARG A 58 -0.13 3.30 5.38
CA ARG A 58 0.74 4.07 6.29
C ARG A 58 1.46 5.20 5.58
N ALA A 59 1.91 4.98 4.34
CA ALA A 59 2.51 6.04 3.53
C ALA A 59 1.52 7.16 3.23
N MET A 60 0.26 6.83 2.95
CA MET A 60 -0.81 7.82 2.81
C MET A 60 -0.96 8.67 4.07
N GLN A 61 -1.06 8.04 5.23
CA GLN A 61 -1.25 8.76 6.50
C GLN A 61 -0.03 9.59 6.90
N ARG A 62 1.17 9.04 6.73
CA ARG A 62 2.43 9.63 7.22
C ARG A 62 3.02 10.66 6.25
N LEU A 63 3.07 10.32 4.97
CA LEU A 63 3.81 11.06 3.94
C LEU A 63 2.90 12.00 3.15
N THR A 64 1.70 11.56 2.76
CA THR A 64 0.75 12.39 2.00
C THR A 64 -0.33 13.04 2.87
N ARG A 65 -0.43 12.63 4.15
CA ARG A 65 -1.42 13.09 5.14
C ARG A 65 -2.86 12.92 4.66
N GLU A 66 -3.12 11.85 3.92
CA GLU A 66 -4.46 11.51 3.47
C GLU A 66 -5.23 10.78 4.57
N GLU A 67 -6.47 11.23 4.81
CA GLU A 67 -7.38 10.61 5.77
C GLU A 67 -8.07 9.36 5.20
N ASP A 68 -8.52 8.50 6.10
CA ASP A 68 -9.28 7.30 5.79
C ASP A 68 -10.70 7.65 5.31
N GLU A 69 -11.22 6.86 4.38
CA GLU A 69 -12.59 6.96 3.86
C GLU A 69 -13.45 5.78 4.34
N ASP A 70 -14.78 5.87 4.22
CA ASP A 70 -15.65 4.70 4.47
C ASP A 70 -15.27 3.58 3.51
N TRP A 71 -15.22 2.35 4.02
CA TRP A 71 -14.76 1.20 3.23
C TRP A 71 -15.65 0.92 2.02
N GLY A 72 -16.90 1.39 2.00
CA GLY A 72 -17.81 1.26 0.87
C GLY A 72 -17.87 -0.17 0.34
N ILE A 73 -17.51 -0.34 -0.93
CA ILE A 73 -17.53 -1.63 -1.62
C ILE A 73 -16.46 -2.62 -1.13
N ALA A 74 -15.39 -2.16 -0.49
CA ALA A 74 -14.36 -3.05 0.05
C ALA A 74 -14.87 -3.93 1.19
N LYS A 75 -16.00 -3.57 1.81
CA LYS A 75 -16.74 -4.43 2.76
C LYS A 75 -17.18 -5.75 2.11
N GLY A 76 -17.29 -5.79 0.79
CA GLY A 76 -17.68 -6.98 0.02
C GLY A 76 -16.55 -7.95 -0.29
N PHE A 77 -15.28 -7.57 -0.06
CA PHE A 77 -14.16 -8.49 -0.28
C PHE A 77 -14.19 -9.61 0.74
N ARG A 78 -14.18 -10.85 0.26
CA ARG A 78 -14.34 -12.03 1.14
C ARG A 78 -13.10 -12.30 1.97
N ASP A 79 -11.92 -12.05 1.40
CA ASP A 79 -10.60 -12.31 1.98
C ASP A 79 -10.07 -11.16 2.85
N ILE A 80 -10.73 -9.99 2.86
CA ILE A 80 -10.29 -8.83 3.67
C ILE A 80 -10.27 -9.16 5.17
N TYR A 81 -11.08 -10.12 5.60
CA TYR A 81 -11.22 -10.52 7.00
C TYR A 81 -10.21 -11.60 7.43
N ASP A 82 -9.44 -12.18 6.50
CA ASP A 82 -8.40 -13.16 6.80
C ASP A 82 -7.27 -12.55 7.64
N CYS A 83 -7.07 -11.24 7.51
CA CYS A 83 -6.22 -10.45 8.40
C CYS A 83 -6.99 -9.26 8.95
N ARG A 84 -7.61 -9.41 10.13
CA ARG A 84 -8.38 -8.33 10.78
C ARG A 84 -7.61 -7.02 10.95
N VAL A 85 -6.31 -7.11 11.27
CA VAL A 85 -5.46 -5.92 11.45
C VAL A 85 -5.08 -5.27 10.11
N CYS A 86 -5.18 -5.99 9.00
CA CYS A 86 -4.89 -5.48 7.66
C CYS A 86 -6.14 -4.92 6.97
N ALA A 87 -7.34 -5.26 7.44
CA ALA A 87 -8.59 -5.01 6.75
C ALA A 87 -8.79 -3.53 6.40
N ASN A 88 -8.50 -2.61 7.32
CA ASN A 88 -8.60 -1.18 7.05
C ASN A 88 -7.63 -0.74 5.93
N ALA A 89 -6.36 -1.14 6.02
CA ALA A 89 -5.36 -0.77 5.02
C ALA A 89 -5.75 -1.26 3.61
N VAL A 90 -6.24 -2.50 3.53
CA VAL A 90 -6.76 -3.09 2.29
C VAL A 90 -7.94 -2.29 1.74
N ALA A 91 -8.91 -1.95 2.59
CA ALA A 91 -10.04 -1.14 2.19
C ALA A 91 -9.62 0.24 1.67
N GLN A 92 -8.70 0.93 2.37
CA GLN A 92 -8.26 2.27 2.00
C GLN A 92 -7.56 2.29 0.65
N VAL A 93 -6.62 1.36 0.39
CA VAL A 93 -5.90 1.35 -0.88
C VAL A 93 -6.79 0.94 -2.05
N ALA A 94 -7.80 0.10 -1.78
CA ALA A 94 -8.77 -0.31 -2.80
C ALA A 94 -9.74 0.81 -3.13
N VAL A 95 -10.43 1.38 -2.14
CA VAL A 95 -11.43 2.47 -2.33
C VAL A 95 -10.79 3.69 -2.97
N LYS A 96 -9.56 4.03 -2.57
CA LYS A 96 -8.81 5.14 -3.18
C LYS A 96 -8.22 4.78 -4.53
N GLY A 97 -8.43 3.56 -5.06
CA GLY A 97 -7.97 3.18 -6.39
C GLY A 97 -6.45 3.14 -6.56
N ILE A 98 -5.72 2.94 -5.46
CA ILE A 98 -4.25 2.85 -5.46
C ILE A 98 -3.83 1.42 -5.80
N LEU A 99 -4.40 0.45 -5.08
CA LEU A 99 -4.22 -0.97 -5.35
C LEU A 99 -5.61 -1.60 -5.49
N PRO A 100 -6.12 -1.77 -6.74
CA PRO A 100 -7.44 -2.35 -6.98
C PRO A 100 -7.46 -3.83 -6.55
N PRO A 101 -8.61 -4.41 -6.21
CA PRO A 101 -8.71 -5.84 -5.91
C PRO A 101 -8.32 -6.70 -7.13
N GLU A 102 -7.90 -7.94 -6.90
CA GLU A 102 -7.53 -8.85 -7.99
C GLU A 102 -8.79 -9.34 -8.75
N THR A 103 -9.92 -9.51 -8.05
CA THR A 103 -11.23 -9.80 -8.63
C THR A 103 -12.34 -9.09 -7.86
N ASN A 104 -13.58 -9.15 -8.35
CA ASN A 104 -14.73 -8.37 -7.81
C ASN A 104 -15.00 -8.66 -6.33
N ASN A 105 -14.66 -9.86 -5.87
CA ASN A 105 -14.95 -10.32 -4.52
C ASN A 105 -13.68 -10.64 -3.71
N PHE A 106 -12.49 -10.52 -4.30
CA PHE A 106 -11.24 -10.87 -3.64
C PHE A 106 -10.19 -9.81 -3.87
N PHE A 107 -9.61 -9.34 -2.77
CA PHE A 107 -8.47 -8.45 -2.85
C PHE A 107 -7.21 -9.17 -3.32
N GLY A 108 -7.07 -10.47 -3.07
CA GLY A 108 -5.87 -11.26 -3.39
C GLY A 108 -4.82 -11.18 -2.29
N MET A 109 -5.22 -11.30 -1.01
CA MET A 109 -4.38 -11.01 0.15
C MET A 109 -2.97 -11.62 0.11
N THR A 110 -2.84 -12.84 -0.41
CA THR A 110 -1.59 -13.61 -0.45
C THR A 110 -0.80 -13.45 -1.75
N ASP A 111 -1.36 -12.81 -2.79
CA ASP A 111 -0.68 -12.79 -4.08
C ASP A 111 0.53 -11.87 -4.03
N ILE A 112 1.57 -12.25 -4.75
CA ILE A 112 2.83 -11.51 -4.81
C ILE A 112 2.66 -10.36 -5.82
N LEU A 113 3.06 -9.15 -5.42
CA LEU A 113 3.06 -8.00 -6.31
C LEU A 113 4.20 -8.12 -7.32
N THR A 114 3.87 -8.06 -8.62
CA THR A 114 4.86 -7.99 -9.69
C THR A 114 5.51 -6.61 -9.70
N ASP A 115 6.72 -6.50 -10.25
CA ASP A 115 7.44 -5.23 -10.30
C ASP A 115 6.69 -4.17 -11.14
N GLU A 116 5.91 -4.59 -12.14
CA GLU A 116 4.97 -3.74 -12.90
C GLU A 116 3.87 -3.17 -12.00
N LYS A 117 3.14 -4.05 -11.28
CA LYS A 117 2.07 -3.66 -10.35
C LYS A 117 2.61 -2.76 -9.23
N VAL A 118 3.85 -2.98 -8.76
CA VAL A 118 4.52 -2.07 -7.82
C VAL A 118 4.62 -0.67 -8.40
N SER A 119 5.16 -0.54 -9.61
CA SER A 119 5.41 0.76 -10.24
C SER A 119 4.11 1.54 -10.45
N GLU A 120 3.07 0.87 -10.96
CA GLU A 120 1.73 1.46 -11.10
C GLU A 120 1.16 1.95 -9.77
N THR A 121 1.28 1.14 -8.72
CA THR A 121 0.71 1.45 -7.41
C THR A 121 1.38 2.67 -6.78
N ILE A 122 2.70 2.80 -6.95
CA ILE A 122 3.46 3.97 -6.50
C ILE A 122 3.07 5.24 -7.26
N ILE A 123 2.87 5.14 -8.59
CA ILE A 123 2.34 6.25 -9.39
C ILE A 123 0.97 6.69 -8.85
N ARG A 124 0.06 5.73 -8.57
CA ARG A 124 -1.29 6.02 -8.06
C ARG A 124 -1.28 6.58 -6.63
N LEU A 125 -0.32 6.19 -5.80
CA LEU A 125 -0.13 6.75 -4.46
C LEU A 125 0.04 8.28 -4.54
N TYR A 126 0.94 8.75 -5.40
CA TYR A 126 1.31 10.17 -5.51
C TYR A 126 0.54 10.96 -6.57
N ASN A 127 -0.11 10.30 -7.54
CA ASN A 127 -0.88 10.96 -8.58
C ASN A 127 -2.35 10.51 -8.54
N LYS A 128 -3.19 11.34 -7.90
CA LYS A 128 -4.63 11.05 -7.75
C LYS A 128 -5.36 10.90 -9.08
N SER A 129 -4.91 11.57 -10.15
CA SER A 129 -5.54 11.46 -11.48
C SER A 129 -5.33 10.09 -12.14
N GLN A 130 -4.36 9.30 -11.66
CA GLN A 130 -4.05 7.96 -12.16
C GLN A 130 -4.73 6.86 -11.31
N ARG A 131 -5.40 7.23 -10.20
CA ARG A 131 -6.13 6.29 -9.35
C ARG A 131 -7.32 5.70 -10.12
N ILE A 132 -7.57 4.42 -9.91
CA ILE A 132 -8.68 3.72 -10.57
C ILE A 132 -9.99 4.13 -9.88
N THR A 133 -10.81 4.90 -10.60
CA THR A 133 -12.05 5.52 -10.08
C THR A 133 -13.28 4.64 -10.21
N LYS A 134 -13.21 3.55 -10.99
CA LYS A 134 -14.30 2.61 -11.20
C LYS A 134 -13.87 1.20 -10.81
N LEU A 135 -14.21 0.81 -9.59
CA LEU A 135 -14.26 -0.59 -9.19
C LEU A 135 -15.52 -1.31 -9.73
N LEU A 136 -16.26 -0.69 -10.66
CA LEU A 136 -17.60 -1.08 -11.13
C LEU A 136 -17.63 -1.80 -12.49
N GLU A 137 -16.49 -2.12 -13.10
CA GLU A 137 -16.44 -2.81 -14.41
C GLU A 137 -15.52 -4.05 -14.42
N LEU A 138 -15.05 -4.47 -13.24
CA LEU A 138 -14.52 -5.82 -13.06
C LEU A 138 -15.70 -6.72 -12.65
#